data_AF-M6HKC4-F1
#
_entry.id   AF-M6HKC4-F1
#
_cell.length_a   1.000
_cell.length_b   1.000
_cell.length_c   1.000
_cell.angle_alpha   90.00
_cell.angle_beta   90.00
_cell.angle_gamma   90.00
#
_symmetry.space_group_name_H-M   'P 1'
#
loop_
_entity.id
_entity.type
_entity.pdbx_description
1 polymer ?
#
loop_
_entity_poly.entity_id
_entity_poly.type
_entity_poly.pdbx_seq_one_letter_code
_entity_poly.pdbx_strand_id
1 'polypeptide(L)' 'MHLGSIVAALVASCKANENAKKASLPIYIKKGNAIYERSSDGLERFIKELPLPLHPASPEKF' A
#
# COMPACT_ATOMS: atom_id res chain seq x y z
N MET A 1 -41.54 0.24 7.67
CA MET A 1 -41.02 0.65 6.33
C MET A 1 -39.51 0.85 6.44
N HIS A 2 -38.69 -0.17 6.14
CA HIS A 2 -37.22 -0.13 6.36
C HIS A 2 -36.40 -0.16 5.04
N LEU A 3 -37.05 -0.26 3.89
CA LEU A 3 -36.38 -0.47 2.59
C LEU A 3 -35.55 0.73 2.12
N GLY A 4 -35.96 1.96 2.44
CA GLY A 4 -35.24 3.17 2.00
C GLY A 4 -33.82 3.29 2.58
N SER A 5 -33.60 2.78 3.79
CA SER A 5 -32.30 2.86 4.48
C SER A 5 -31.25 1.92 3.88
N ILE A 6 -31.67 0.73 3.41
CA ILE A 6 -30.74 -0.28 2.86
C ILE A 6 -30.23 0.18 1.49
N VAL A 7 -31.12 0.75 0.67
CA VAL A 7 -30.75 1.28 -0.65
C VAL A 7 -29.79 2.46 -0.52
N ALA A 8 -30.04 3.39 0.41
CA ALA A 8 -29.15 4.51 0.66
C ALA A 8 -27.75 4.07 1.13
N ALA A 9 -27.68 3.07 2.01
CA ALA A 9 -26.41 2.51 2.49
C ALA A 9 -25.62 1.85 1.34
N LEU A 10 -26.27 1.07 0.49
CA LEU A 10 -25.64 0.45 -0.68
C LEU A 10 -25.09 1.48 -1.67
N VAL A 11 -25.86 2.53 -1.96
CA VAL A 11 -25.42 3.61 -2.87
C VAL A 11 -24.25 4.38 -2.27
N ALA A 12 -24.25 4.66 -0.97
CA ALA A 12 -23.15 5.31 -0.28
C ALA A 12 -21.88 4.43 -0.31
N SER A 13 -21.99 3.12 -0.09
CA SER A 13 -20.87 2.18 -0.20
C SER A 13 -20.30 2.10 -1.62
N CYS A 14 -21.16 2.04 -2.64
CA CYS A 14 -20.71 2.05 -4.04
C CYS A 14 -19.99 3.36 -4.39
N LYS A 15 -20.54 4.50 -3.99
CA LYS A 15 -19.94 5.82 -4.26
C LYS A 15 -18.64 6.04 -3.49
N ALA A 16 -18.53 5.54 -2.26
CA ALA A 16 -17.28 5.54 -1.50
C ALA A 16 -16.21 4.67 -2.18
N ASN A 17 -16.58 3.51 -2.72
CA ASN A 17 -15.67 2.63 -3.45
C ASN A 17 -15.19 3.25 -4.78
N GLU A 18 -16.08 3.92 -5.52
CA GLU A 18 -15.70 4.66 -6.72
C GLU A 18 -14.73 5.81 -6.42
N ASN A 19 -14.97 6.55 -5.33
CA ASN A 19 -14.06 7.61 -4.90
C ASN A 19 -12.72 7.05 -4.39
N ALA A 20 -12.73 5.90 -3.70
CA ALA A 20 -11.52 5.21 -3.28
C ALA A 20 -10.71 4.69 -4.48
N LYS A 21 -11.36 4.24 -5.54
CA LYS A 21 -10.71 3.86 -6.81
C LYS A 21 -10.12 5.06 -7.56
N LYS A 22 -10.75 6.23 -7.46
CA LYS A 22 -10.24 7.50 -8.04
C LYS A 22 -9.08 8.07 -7.22
N ALA A 23 -9.08 7.85 -5.91
CA ALA A 23 -7.94 8.09 -5.06
C ALA A 23 -6.91 6.98 -5.29
N SER A 24 -6.18 7.07 -6.40
CA SER A 24 -5.04 6.21 -6.75
C SER A 24 -3.92 6.41 -5.73
N LEU A 25 -4.13 5.93 -4.51
CA LEU A 25 -3.16 5.98 -3.43
C LEU A 25 -2.04 5.01 -3.78
N PRO A 26 -0.79 5.49 -3.90
CA PRO A 26 0.34 4.62 -4.18
C PRO A 26 0.50 3.60 -3.06
N ILE A 27 0.55 2.31 -3.41
CA ILE A 27 0.77 1.23 -2.45
C ILE A 27 2.28 0.98 -2.36
N TYR A 28 2.89 1.19 -1.20
CA TYR A 28 4.30 0.86 -1.00
C TYR A 28 4.48 -0.59 -0.57
N ILE A 29 5.36 -1.31 -1.26
CA ILE A 29 5.61 -2.74 -1.06
C ILE A 29 7.11 -2.94 -0.85
N LYS A 30 7.46 -3.72 0.17
CA LYS A 30 8.84 -4.16 0.40
C LYS A 30 9.10 -5.47 -0.34
N LYS A 31 10.11 -5.51 -1.20
CA LYS A 31 10.63 -6.75 -1.81
C LYS A 31 12.11 -6.89 -1.49
N GLY A 32 12.46 -7.94 -0.76
CA GLY A 32 13.81 -8.12 -0.25
C GLY A 32 14.24 -6.92 0.60
N ASN A 33 15.33 -6.27 0.19
CA ASN A 33 15.86 -5.07 0.84
C ASN A 33 15.52 -3.77 0.11
N ALA A 34 14.49 -3.75 -0.75
CA ALA A 34 14.08 -2.56 -1.48
C ALA A 34 12.58 -2.26 -1.32
N ILE A 35 12.24 -0.97 -1.44
CA ILE A 35 10.87 -0.46 -1.47
C ILE A 35 10.49 -0.16 -2.91
N TYR A 36 9.31 -0.65 -3.28
CA TYR A 36 8.65 -0.42 -4.55
C TYR A 36 7.32 0.28 -4.31
N GLU A 37 6.93 1.15 -5.23
CA GLU A 37 5.60 1.72 -5.31
C GLU A 37 4.81 0.93 -6.35
N ARG A 38 3.66 0.38 -5.97
CA ARG A 38 2.73 -0.27 -6.88
C ARG A 38 1.59 0.68 -7.18
N SER A 39 1.48 1.03 -8.45
CA SER A 39 0.37 1.79 -9.01
C SER A 39 -0.88 0.93 -9.11
N SER A 40 -2.04 1.57 -9.25
CA SER A 40 -3.34 0.87 -9.32
C SER A 40 -3.50 -0.01 -10.58
N ASP A 41 -2.67 0.19 -11.60
CA ASP A 41 -2.56 -0.65 -12.80
C ASP A 41 -1.70 -1.91 -12.59
N GLY A 42 -1.11 -2.06 -11.40
CA GLY A 42 -0.24 -3.18 -11.05
C GLY A 42 1.23 -3.00 -11.45
N LEU A 43 1.59 -1.87 -12.09
CA LEU A 43 2.98 -1.56 -12.37
C LEU A 43 3.72 -1.23 -11.07
N GLU A 44 4.95 -1.74 -10.96
CA GLU A 44 5.81 -1.51 -9.82
C GLU A 44 6.98 -0.62 -10.20
N ARG A 45 7.17 0.48 -9.47
CA ARG A 45 8.28 1.40 -9.61
C ARG A 45 9.23 1.24 -8.43
N PHE A 46 10.51 1.07 -8.71
CA PHE A 46 11.54 1.11 -7.68
C PHE A 46 11.62 2.52 -7.06
N ILE A 47 11.61 2.59 -5.72
CA ILE A 47 11.75 3.84 -4.98
C ILE A 47 13.15 3.93 -4.36
N LYS A 48 13.52 2.96 -3.52
CA LYS A 48 14.82 2.96 -2.84
C LYS A 48 15.20 1.59 -2.31
N GLU A 49 16.49 1.38 -2.14
CA GLU A 49 17.02 0.30 -1.32
C GLU A 49 17.01 0.71 0.16
N LEU A 50 16.61 -0.19 1.03
CA LEU A 50 16.75 -0.05 2.47
C LEU A 50 18.22 -0.30 2.82
N PRO A 51 18.78 0.41 3.81
CA PRO A 51 20.10 0.04 4.32
C PRO A 51 20.03 -1.41 4.81
N LEU A 52 20.93 -2.26 4.31
CA LEU A 52 21.18 -3.55 4.93
C LEU A 52 21.53 -3.26 6.40
N PRO A 53 21.06 -4.08 7.36
CA PRO A 53 21.62 -4.02 8.69
C PRO A 53 23.12 -4.24 8.53
N LEU A 54 23.90 -3.17 8.76
CA LEU A 54 25.35 -3.28 8.89
C LEU A 54 25.54 -4.34 9.96
N HIS A 55 26.06 -5.50 9.54
CA HIS A 55 26.44 -6.55 10.45
C HIS A 55 27.22 -5.89 11.59
N PRO A 56 26.89 -6.14 12.88
CA PRO A 56 27.69 -5.57 13.96
C PRO A 56 29.14 -5.91 13.65
N ALA A 57 29.98 -4.86 13.67
CA ALA A 57 31.41 -4.97 13.48
C ALA A 57 31.88 -6.23 14.20
N SER A 58 32.54 -7.12 13.46
CA SER A 58 33.18 -8.31 14.00
C SER A 58 33.78 -7.97 15.36
N PRO A 59 33.46 -8.67 16.46
CA PRO A 59 34.24 -8.49 17.67
C PRO A 59 35.68 -8.81 17.28
N GLU A 60 36.54 -7.80 17.36
CA GLU A 60 37.96 -7.94 17.14
C GLU A 60 38.44 -9.09 18.01
N LYS A 61 39.04 -10.10 17.38
CA LYS A 61 39.77 -11.13 18.11
C LYS A 61 40.94 -10.45 18.80
N PHE A 62 40.89 -10.37 20.12
CA PHE A 62 42.05 -10.24 21.00
C PHE A 62 41.95 -11.32 22.08
#